data_AF-A0A672LPW3-F1
#
_entry.id   AF-A0A672LPW3-F1
#
_cell.length_a   1.000
_cell.length_b   1.000
_cell.length_c   1.000
_cell.angle_alpha   90.00
_cell.angle_beta   90.00
_cell.angle_gamma   90.00
#
_symmetry.space_group_name_H-M   'P 1'
#
loop_
_entity.id
_entity.type
_entity.pdbx_description
1 polymer ?
#
loop_
_entity_poly.entity_id
_entity_poly.type
_entity_poly.pdbx_seq_one_letter_code
_entity_poly.pdbx_strand_id
1 'polypeptide(L)'
;MQLDWLHTYLQAYKLFTKKGEEVSQRELETLYVQVNKFALASHFFWGFWALIQAKYSTIEFDFLGYAVLRFNQYFKTKPAVMALEIPK
;
A
#
# COMPACT_ATOMS: atom_id res chain seq x y z
N MET A 1 -0.68 7.96 -12.79
CA MET A 1 -0.93 8.41 -11.39
C MET A 1 -0.06 7.67 -10.37
N GLN A 2 -0.14 6.34 -10.19
CA GLN A 2 0.67 5.63 -9.17
C GLN A 2 2.18 5.65 -9.48
N LEU A 3 2.56 5.24 -10.70
CA LEU A 3 3.99 5.24 -11.10
C LEU A 3 4.58 6.65 -11.06
N ASP A 4 3.84 7.66 -11.51
CA ASP A 4 4.28 9.06 -11.44
C ASP A 4 4.58 9.48 -10.00
N TRP A 5 3.69 9.14 -9.05
CA TRP A 5 3.91 9.43 -7.64
C TRP A 5 5.14 8.70 -7.08
N LEU A 6 5.31 7.41 -7.41
CA LEU A 6 6.47 6.62 -6.99
C LEU A 6 7.78 7.17 -7.55
N HIS A 7 7.77 7.63 -8.80
CA HIS A 7 8.91 8.29 -9.42
C HIS A 7 9.25 9.58 -8.68
N THR A 8 8.27 10.47 -8.45
CA THR A 8 8.47 11.71 -7.70
C THR A 8 9.00 11.44 -6.28
N TYR A 9 8.44 10.45 -5.57
CA TYR A 9 8.91 10.04 -4.25
C TYR A 9 10.37 9.57 -4.27
N LEU A 10 10.73 8.69 -5.21
CA LEU A 10 12.09 8.19 -5.34
C LEU A 10 13.08 9.30 -5.69
N GLN A 11 12.68 10.22 -6.57
CA GLN A 11 13.50 11.38 -6.94
C GLN A 11 13.76 12.27 -5.71
N ALA A 12 12.72 12.59 -4.94
CA ALA A 12 12.86 13.36 -3.70
C ALA A 12 13.75 12.63 -2.67
N TYR A 13 13.56 11.32 -2.49
CA TYR A 13 14.36 10.49 -1.59
C TYR A 13 15.85 10.48 -1.98
N LYS A 14 16.16 10.36 -3.27
CA LYS A 14 17.54 10.36 -3.77
C LYS A 14 18.24 11.70 -3.59
N LEU A 15 17.54 12.81 -3.90
CA LEU A 15 18.04 14.16 -3.66
C LEU A 15 18.34 14.39 -2.17
N PHE A 16 17.44 13.95 -1.28
CA PHE A 16 17.62 14.08 0.16
C PHE A 16 18.78 13.23 0.70
N THR A 17 18.97 12.02 0.17
CA THR A 17 20.00 11.07 0.62
C THR A 17 21.34 11.19 -0.10
N LYS A 18 21.48 12.11 -1.06
CA LYS A 18 22.67 12.30 -1.92
C LYS A 18 23.08 11.02 -2.67
N LYS A 19 22.11 10.20 -3.08
CA LYS A 19 22.32 8.91 -3.78
C LYS A 19 22.19 9.01 -5.31
N GLY A 20 22.45 10.19 -5.87
CA GLY A 20 22.29 10.49 -7.30
C GLY A 20 20.99 11.25 -7.63
N GLU A 21 20.80 11.59 -8.90
CA GLU A 21 19.69 12.46 -9.34
C GLU A 21 18.61 11.72 -10.13
N GLU A 22 18.96 10.69 -10.89
CA GLU A 22 18.01 9.97 -11.74
C GLU A 22 17.42 8.73 -11.06
N VAL A 23 16.12 8.50 -11.26
CA VAL A 23 15.42 7.28 -10.85
C VAL A 23 15.49 6.29 -11.99
N SER A 24 16.09 5.12 -11.76
CA SER A 24 16.10 4.06 -12.78
C SER A 24 14.75 3.38 -12.87
N GLN A 25 14.42 2.87 -14.06
CA GLN A 25 13.20 2.09 -14.29
C GLN A 25 13.09 0.90 -13.32
N ARG A 26 14.23 0.23 -13.06
CA ARG A 26 14.31 -0.89 -12.13
C ARG A 26 13.93 -0.52 -10.70
N GLU A 27 14.40 0.63 -10.20
CA GLU A 27 14.04 1.12 -8.86
C GLU A 27 12.55 1.44 -8.77
N LEU A 28 12.01 2.07 -9.81
CA LEU A 28 10.59 2.43 -9.88
C LEU A 28 9.69 1.18 -9.85
N GLU A 29 9.99 0.19 -10.70
CA GLU A 29 9.26 -1.07 -10.75
C GLU A 29 9.43 -1.89 -9.46
N THR A 30 10.63 -1.92 -8.88
CA THR A 30 10.86 -2.58 -7.59
C THR A 30 10.00 -1.96 -6.50
N LEU A 31 9.97 -0.63 -6.40
CA LEU A 31 9.15 0.06 -5.42
C LEU A 31 7.66 -0.18 -5.69
N TYR A 32 7.24 -0.17 -6.95
CA TYR A 32 5.86 -0.49 -7.34
C TYR A 32 5.42 -1.87 -6.81
N VAL A 33 6.24 -2.90 -6.99
CA VAL A 33 5.92 -4.24 -6.46
C VAL A 33 5.84 -4.24 -4.94
N GLN A 34 6.79 -3.58 -4.27
CA GLN A 34 6.83 -3.52 -2.80
C GLN A 34 5.59 -2.81 -2.24
N VAL A 35 5.24 -1.61 -2.72
CA VAL A 35 4.11 -0.85 -2.18
C VAL A 35 2.77 -1.55 -2.42
N ASN A 36 2.61 -2.24 -3.56
CA ASN A 36 1.40 -3.02 -3.81
C ASN A 36 1.29 -4.20 -2.84
N LYS A 37 2.40 -4.89 -2.54
CA LYS A 37 2.40 -5.95 -1.50
C LYS A 37 2.07 -5.38 -0.12
N PHE A 38 2.57 -4.21 0.23
CA PHE A 38 2.20 -3.52 1.47
C PHE A 38 0.75 -3.06 1.53
N ALA A 39 0.10 -2.77 0.40
CA ALA A 39 -1.32 -2.45 0.36
C ALA A 39 -2.18 -3.61 0.90
N LEU A 40 -1.78 -4.86 0.66
CA LEU A 40 -2.44 -6.03 1.25
C LEU A 40 -2.33 -6.04 2.78
N ALA A 41 -1.12 -5.80 3.32
CA ALA A 41 -0.92 -5.69 4.76
C ALA A 41 -1.76 -4.55 5.36
N SER A 42 -1.84 -3.41 4.67
CA SER A 42 -2.69 -2.27 5.07
C SER A 42 -4.17 -2.66 5.15
N HIS A 43 -4.71 -3.39 4.16
CA HIS A 43 -6.10 -3.85 4.23
C HIS A 43 -6.38 -4.72 5.45
N PHE A 44 -5.49 -5.66 5.78
CA PHE A 44 -5.63 -6.46 6.99
C PHE A 44 -5.54 -5.62 8.27
N PHE A 45 -4.53 -4.75 8.36
CA PHE A 45 -4.30 -3.89 9.52
C PHE A 45 -5.54 -3.05 9.85
N TRP A 46 -6.07 -2.34 8.85
CA TRP A 46 -7.22 -1.47 9.05
C TRP A 46 -8.53 -2.25 9.20
N GLY A 47 -8.64 -3.45 8.62
CA GLY A 47 -9.76 -4.35 8.88
C GLY A 47 -9.83 -4.75 10.36
N PHE A 48 -8.70 -5.16 10.94
CA PHE A 48 -8.63 -5.50 12.37
C PHE A 48 -8.82 -4.28 13.27
N TRP A 49 -8.17 -3.16 12.95
CA TRP A 49 -8.38 -1.90 13.67
C TRP A 49 -9.87 -1.54 13.73
N ALA A 50 -10.57 -1.65 12.59
CA ALA A 50 -11.99 -1.33 12.51
C ALA A 50 -12.87 -2.31 13.30
N LEU A 51 -12.57 -3.61 13.28
CA LEU A 51 -13.28 -4.59 14.13
C LEU A 51 -13.16 -4.25 15.61
N ILE A 52 -11.97 -3.82 16.06
CA ILE A 52 -11.77 -3.38 17.44
C ILE A 52 -12.57 -2.10 17.70
N GLN A 53 -12.52 -1.12 16.80
CA GLN A 53 -13.27 0.13 16.94
C GLN A 53 -14.78 -0.07 16.96
N ALA A 54 -15.32 -1.05 16.23
CA ALA A 54 -16.75 -1.37 16.27
C ALA A 54 -17.27 -1.70 17.68
N LYS A 55 -16.38 -2.16 18.58
CA LYS A 55 -16.71 -2.44 19.98
C LYS A 55 -16.41 -1.29 20.94
N TYR A 56 -15.35 -0.52 20.69
CA TYR A 56 -14.78 0.40 21.70
C TYR A 56 -14.88 1.88 21.33
N SER A 57 -15.13 2.22 20.06
CA SER A 57 -15.15 3.61 19.62
C SER A 57 -16.45 4.31 20.02
N THR A 58 -16.35 5.60 20.33
CA THR A 58 -17.51 6.49 20.52
C THR A 58 -17.83 7.31 19.27
N ILE A 59 -17.03 7.16 18.20
CA ILE A 59 -17.23 7.87 16.93
C ILE A 59 -18.42 7.26 16.19
N GLU A 60 -19.33 8.11 15.68
CA GLU A 60 -20.44 7.68 14.84
C GLU A 60 -19.95 7.33 13.43
N PHE A 61 -19.56 6.07 13.25
CA PHE A 61 -19.06 5.53 11.99
C PHE A 61 -19.36 4.03 11.88
N ASP A 62 -19.67 3.54 10.67
CA ASP A 62 -19.90 2.12 10.43
C ASP A 62 -18.57 1.34 10.36
N PHE A 63 -18.00 1.08 11.54
CA PHE A 63 -16.73 0.36 11.67
C PHE A 63 -16.83 -1.10 11.20
N LEU A 64 -17.96 -1.77 11.43
CA LEU A 64 -18.13 -3.17 11.03
C LEU A 64 -18.22 -3.29 9.50
N GLY A 65 -19.03 -2.44 8.86
CA GLY A 65 -19.10 -2.35 7.40
C GLY A 65 -17.75 -1.97 6.79
N TYR A 66 -17.03 -1.02 7.40
CA TYR A 66 -15.67 -0.68 6.96
C TYR A 66 -14.71 -1.86 7.07
N ALA A 67 -14.73 -2.63 8.17
CA ALA A 67 -13.90 -3.82 8.32
C ALA A 67 -14.15 -4.84 7.19
N VAL A 68 -15.42 -5.10 6.89
CA VAL A 68 -15.82 -5.99 5.78
C VAL A 68 -15.29 -5.47 4.45
N LEU A 69 -15.43 -4.18 4.15
CA LEU A 69 -14.88 -3.56 2.93
C LEU A 69 -13.36 -3.76 2.83
N ARG A 70 -12.63 -3.58 3.94
CA ARG A 70 -11.17 -3.74 3.98
C ARG A 70 -10.74 -5.19 3.73
N PHE A 71 -11.37 -6.17 4.39
CA PHE A 71 -11.04 -7.59 4.16
C PHE A 71 -11.43 -8.04 2.75
N ASN A 72 -12.59 -7.64 2.24
CA ASN A 72 -13.00 -7.97 0.87
C ASN A 72 -12.00 -7.44 -0.16
N GLN A 73 -11.52 -6.20 0.02
CA GLN A 73 -10.52 -5.64 -0.87
C GLN A 73 -9.18 -6.38 -0.78
N TYR A 74 -8.76 -6.83 0.41
CA TYR A 74 -7.59 -7.72 0.56
C TYR A 74 -7.75 -8.98 -0.30
N PHE A 75 -8.83 -9.75 -0.10
CA PHE A 75 -9.00 -11.02 -0.80
C PHE A 75 -9.17 -10.84 -2.30
N LYS A 76 -9.85 -9.77 -2.73
CA LYS A 76 -10.01 -9.41 -4.15
C LYS A 76 -8.68 -9.12 -4.84
N THR A 77 -7.78 -8.37 -4.18
CA THR A 77 -6.53 -7.91 -4.79
C THR A 77 -5.36 -8.85 -4.60
N LYS A 78 -5.41 -9.71 -3.57
CA LYS A 78 -4.33 -10.65 -3.22
C LYS A 78 -3.80 -11.45 -4.41
N PRO A 79 -4.61 -12.07 -5.29
CA PRO A 79 -4.08 -12.87 -6.38
C PRO A 79 -3.20 -12.06 -7.34
N ALA A 80 -3.69 -10.89 -7.78
CA ALA A 80 -2.97 -10.02 -8.71
C ALA A 80 -1.69 -9.44 -8.08
N VAL A 81 -1.76 -8.99 -6.83
CA VAL A 81 -0.60 -8.41 -6.13
C VAL A 81 0.46 -9.47 -5.81
N MET A 82 0.07 -10.68 -5.45
CA MET A 82 1.00 -11.78 -5.17
C MET A 82 1.70 -12.28 -6.44
N ALA A 83 1.09 -12.11 -7.60
CA ALA A 83 1.70 -12.42 -8.90
C ALA A 83 2.76 -11.39 -9.34
N LEU A 84 2.88 -10.24 -8.67
CA LEU A 84 3.91 -9.24 -8.98
C LEU A 84 5.31 -9.73 -8.57
N GLU A 85 6.23 -9.72 -9.52
CA GLU A 85 7.63 -10.09 -9.35
C GLU A 85 8.53 -8.86 -9.43
N ILE A 86 9.56 -8.82 -8.59
CA ILE A 86 10.58 -7.77 -8.65
C ILE A 86 11.39 -7.99 -9.95
N PRO A 87 11.63 -6.94 -10.77
CA PRO A 87 12.42 -7.06 -11.98
C PRO A 87 13.86 -7.51 -11.68
N LYS A 88 14.40 -8.36 -12.57
CA LYS A 88 15.74 -8.94 -12.45
C LYS A 88 16.85 -7.92 -12.62
#